data_AF-A0A4Q3WAV6-F1
#
_entry.id   AF-A0A4Q3WAV6-F1
#
_cell.length_a   1.000
_cell.length_b   1.000
_cell.length_c   1.000
_cell.angle_alpha   90.00
_cell.angle_beta   90.00
_cell.angle_gamma   90.00
#
_symmetry.space_group_name_H-M   'P 1'
#
loop_
_entity.id
_entity.type
_entity.pdbx_description
1 polymer ?
#
loop_
_entity_poly.entity_id
_entity_poly.type
_entity_poly.pdbx_seq_one_letter_code
_entity_poly.pdbx_strand_id
1 'polypeptide(L)'
;MKKLTSLIMLSSIVIGFGCSSTRQATSTSHFADFPPGTSPQEVGKRIAQRYVAVPYQNFNRPTPPRVITYPETCTWYGALNFAKLTKDEVLKQQLIQRFEPLLGSRDTLLPKPDHVDYTVFGSVPLELYMQTKEQRYLDLGKRYADKQWGPPEGPRANALSWYYHNKGMTWQTRMWIDDMFMITAVQSQAYRATGDETYILSAAV
;
A
#
# COMPACT_ATOMS: atom_id res chain seq x y z
N MET A 1 -49.17 -73.82 1.63
CA MET A 1 -49.25 -73.67 0.16
C MET A 1 -48.55 -72.37 -0.25
N LYS A 2 -47.67 -72.47 -1.26
CA LYS A 2 -47.05 -71.41 -2.09
C LYS A 2 -45.96 -70.51 -1.49
N LYS A 3 -44.75 -70.75 -2.03
CA LYS A 3 -43.56 -69.89 -2.14
C LYS A 3 -43.86 -68.60 -2.94
N LEU A 4 -43.13 -67.52 -2.66
CA LEU A 4 -42.58 -66.48 -3.57
C LEU A 4 -42.03 -65.34 -2.68
N THR A 5 -40.87 -64.70 -2.83
CA THR A 5 -39.83 -64.64 -3.87
C THR A 5 -38.62 -63.90 -3.27
N SER A 6 -37.41 -64.29 -3.67
CA SER A 6 -36.15 -63.53 -3.46
C SER A 6 -36.22 -62.10 -4.01
N LEU A 7 -35.35 -61.18 -3.54
CA LEU A 7 -34.15 -60.70 -4.27
C LEU A 7 -33.66 -59.30 -3.75
N ILE A 8 -32.33 -59.13 -3.78
CA ILE A 8 -31.51 -57.88 -3.83
C ILE A 8 -31.25 -57.18 -2.47
N MET A 9 -30.12 -57.41 -1.77
CA MET A 9 -28.74 -56.89 -1.96
C MET A 9 -28.62 -55.35 -1.92
N LEU A 10 -28.06 -54.78 -0.84
CA LEU A 10 -26.73 -54.14 -0.83
C LEU A 10 -26.50 -53.36 0.47
N SER A 11 -25.62 -53.91 1.29
CA SER A 11 -24.89 -53.25 2.36
C SER A 11 -24.14 -52.02 1.82
N SER A 12 -24.48 -50.83 2.33
CA SER A 12 -23.67 -49.63 2.14
C SER A 12 -22.89 -49.35 3.43
N ILE A 13 -21.71 -49.95 3.54
CA ILE A 13 -20.71 -49.55 4.53
C ILE A 13 -20.14 -48.21 4.04
N VAL A 14 -20.55 -47.12 4.69
CA VAL A 14 -19.90 -45.83 4.51
C VAL A 14 -18.55 -45.91 5.21
N ILE A 15 -17.50 -46.21 4.44
CA ILE A 15 -16.12 -46.06 4.90
C ILE A 15 -15.88 -44.54 4.99
N GLY A 16 -16.04 -44.01 6.19
CA GLY A 16 -15.55 -42.68 6.54
C GLY A 16 -14.03 -42.67 6.43
N PHE A 17 -13.52 -42.35 5.24
CA PHE A 17 -12.16 -41.87 5.09
C PHE A 17 -12.07 -40.54 5.83
N GLY A 18 -11.81 -40.63 7.13
CA GLY A 18 -11.34 -39.52 7.92
C GLY A 18 -10.12 -38.95 7.21
N CYS A 19 -10.28 -37.78 6.61
CA CYS A 19 -9.18 -36.98 6.13
C CYS A 19 -8.41 -36.57 7.38
N SER A 20 -7.46 -37.39 7.81
CA SER A 20 -6.49 -37.03 8.84
C SER A 20 -5.76 -35.82 8.30
N SER A 21 -6.20 -34.63 8.70
CA SER A 21 -5.46 -33.39 8.49
C SER A 21 -4.14 -33.57 9.20
N THR A 22 -3.10 -33.93 8.45
CA THR A 22 -1.72 -33.83 8.93
C THR A 22 -1.51 -32.37 9.27
N ARG A 23 -1.55 -32.04 10.57
CA ARG A 23 -1.02 -30.76 11.07
C ARG A 23 0.46 -30.77 10.72
N GLN A 24 0.79 -30.18 9.58
CA GLN A 24 2.15 -29.83 9.27
C GLN A 24 2.57 -28.81 10.32
N ALA A 25 3.37 -29.24 11.29
CA ALA A 25 4.03 -28.31 12.21
C ALA A 25 4.90 -27.41 11.34
N THR A 26 4.47 -26.18 11.11
CA THR A 26 5.27 -25.15 10.46
C THR A 26 6.42 -24.84 11.41
N SER A 27 7.61 -25.37 11.15
CA SER A 27 8.80 -24.95 11.87
C SER A 27 9.06 -23.48 11.52
N THR A 28 8.70 -22.58 12.43
CA THR A 28 8.98 -21.14 12.35
C THR A 28 10.48 -20.82 12.49
N SER A 29 11.36 -21.82 12.48
CA SER A 29 12.80 -21.65 12.74
C SER A 29 13.50 -20.75 11.72
N HIS A 30 13.06 -20.74 10.46
CA HIS A 30 13.65 -19.91 9.41
C HIS A 30 13.54 -18.39 9.66
N PHE A 31 12.63 -17.96 10.54
CA PHE A 31 12.44 -16.55 10.90
C PHE A 31 12.82 -16.23 12.35
N ALA A 32 13.43 -17.18 13.07
CA ALA A 32 13.83 -17.01 14.46
C ALA A 32 15.32 -16.67 14.59
N ASP A 33 16.18 -17.25 13.75
CA ASP A 33 17.63 -17.24 13.92
C ASP A 33 18.35 -16.44 12.83
N PHE A 34 18.14 -15.12 12.81
CA PHE A 34 18.88 -14.23 11.91
C PHE A 34 20.31 -14.01 12.42
N PRO A 35 21.34 -14.04 11.54
CA PRO A 35 22.67 -13.57 11.91
C PRO A 35 22.64 -12.16 12.53
N PRO A 36 23.55 -11.83 13.46
CA PRO A 36 23.61 -10.50 14.06
C PRO A 36 23.64 -9.39 13.01
N GLY A 37 22.81 -8.37 13.17
CA GLY A 37 22.73 -7.27 12.20
C GLY A 37 22.01 -7.61 10.91
N THR A 38 21.21 -8.68 10.85
CA THR A 38 20.45 -9.05 9.63
C THR A 38 18.97 -9.28 9.86
N SER A 39 18.50 -9.18 11.10
CA SER A 39 17.08 -9.30 11.39
C SER A 39 16.26 -8.20 10.70
N PRO A 40 14.97 -8.43 10.39
CA PRO A 40 14.09 -7.39 9.84
C PRO A 40 14.05 -6.12 10.69
N GLN A 41 14.15 -6.25 12.02
CA GLN A 41 14.21 -5.13 12.94
C GLN A 41 15.50 -4.31 12.77
N GLU A 42 16.68 -4.94 12.68
CA GLU A 42 17.96 -4.24 12.52
C GLU A 42 18.14 -3.66 11.13
N VAL A 43 17.76 -4.39 10.08
CA VAL A 43 17.79 -3.89 8.69
C VAL A 43 16.78 -2.76 8.51
N GLY A 44 15.53 -2.95 8.93
CA GLY A 44 14.47 -1.94 8.81
C GLY A 44 14.82 -0.66 9.55
N LYS A 45 15.40 -0.76 10.75
CA LYS A 45 15.86 0.40 11.52
C LYS A 45 16.94 1.17 10.77
N ARG A 46 17.96 0.50 10.22
CA ARG A 46 19.02 1.15 9.44
C ARG A 46 18.48 1.85 8.20
N ILE A 47 17.57 1.23 7.47
CA ILE A 47 16.95 1.82 6.27
C ILE A 47 16.13 3.06 6.65
N ALA A 48 15.26 2.95 7.66
CA ALA A 48 14.41 4.06 8.08
C ALA A 48 15.21 5.24 8.67
N GLN A 49 16.23 4.95 9.48
CA GLN A 49 17.14 5.98 10.00
C GLN A 49 17.96 6.64 8.89
N ARG A 50 18.44 5.86 7.92
CA ARG A 50 19.13 6.42 6.74
C ARG A 50 18.22 7.35 5.96
N TYR A 51 16.96 6.96 5.77
CA TYR A 51 15.98 7.78 5.07
C TYR A 51 15.79 9.16 5.71
N VAL A 52 15.64 9.20 7.04
CA VAL A 52 15.54 10.45 7.80
C VAL A 52 16.83 11.28 7.69
N ALA A 53 17.99 10.64 7.78
CA ALA A 53 19.28 11.32 7.90
C ALA A 53 19.79 11.98 6.60
N VAL A 54 19.21 11.64 5.44
CA VAL A 54 19.61 12.19 4.14
C VAL A 54 18.64 13.27 3.66
N PRO A 55 19.09 14.26 2.87
CA PRO A 55 18.19 15.21 2.20
C PRO A 55 17.15 14.52 1.29
N TYR A 56 16.13 15.25 0.84
CA TYR A 56 15.22 14.74 -0.19
C TYR A 56 16.00 14.34 -1.45
N GLN A 57 15.59 13.24 -2.08
CA GLN A 57 16.38 12.60 -3.11
C GLN A 57 16.34 13.38 -4.42
N ASN A 58 17.49 13.50 -5.08
CA ASN A 58 17.58 13.98 -6.46
C ASN A 58 18.44 13.05 -7.34
N PHE A 59 18.53 11.76 -7.00
CA PHE A 59 19.28 10.75 -7.76
C PHE A 59 20.70 11.18 -8.15
N ASN A 60 21.43 11.78 -7.21
CA ASN A 60 22.79 12.32 -7.40
C ASN A 60 22.91 13.40 -8.48
N ARG A 61 21.80 14.04 -8.90
CA ARG A 61 21.84 15.20 -9.79
C ARG A 61 22.34 16.43 -9.01
N PRO A 62 23.08 17.34 -9.68
CA PRO A 62 23.68 18.50 -9.01
C PRO A 62 22.66 19.60 -8.66
N THR A 63 21.43 19.51 -9.17
CA THR A 63 20.37 20.49 -8.88
C THR A 63 19.65 20.16 -7.58
N PRO A 64 18.83 21.07 -7.03
CA PRO A 64 17.91 20.74 -5.95
C PRO A 64 16.84 19.72 -6.40
N PRO A 65 16.33 18.88 -5.49
CA PRO A 65 15.17 18.03 -5.78
C PRO A 65 13.98 18.90 -6.17
N ARG A 66 13.25 18.45 -7.19
CA ARG A 66 12.09 19.18 -7.71
C ARG A 66 10.78 18.66 -7.15
N VAL A 67 10.75 17.40 -6.73
CA VAL A 67 9.53 16.70 -6.33
C VAL A 67 9.90 15.48 -5.49
N ILE A 68 9.03 15.10 -4.55
CA ILE A 68 9.09 13.79 -3.92
C ILE A 68 8.70 12.73 -4.94
N THR A 69 9.60 11.79 -5.20
CA THR A 69 9.43 10.75 -6.22
C THR A 69 8.75 9.51 -5.64
N TYR A 70 8.22 8.63 -6.49
CA TYR A 70 7.60 7.39 -6.01
C TYR A 70 8.55 6.51 -5.17
N PRO A 71 9.86 6.36 -5.48
CA PRO A 71 10.74 5.54 -4.63
C PRO A 71 10.92 6.15 -3.24
N GLU A 72 10.99 7.48 -3.17
CA GLU A 72 11.05 8.19 -1.90
C GLU A 72 9.72 8.06 -1.12
N THR A 73 8.59 8.13 -1.81
CA THR A 73 7.26 7.88 -1.23
C THR A 73 7.17 6.47 -0.63
N CYS A 74 7.54 5.43 -1.38
CA CYS A 74 7.52 4.05 -0.91
C CYS A 74 8.44 3.85 0.30
N THR A 75 9.62 4.47 0.29
CA THR A 75 10.55 4.43 1.43
C THR A 75 9.95 5.10 2.66
N TRP A 76 9.32 6.27 2.50
CA TRP A 76 8.70 7.01 3.59
C TRP A 76 7.50 6.26 4.18
N TYR A 77 6.59 5.79 3.33
CA TYR A 77 5.45 4.99 3.74
C TYR A 77 5.89 3.71 4.48
N GLY A 78 6.91 3.03 3.97
CA GLY A 78 7.53 1.87 4.64
C GLY A 78 8.14 2.23 6.00
N ALA A 79 8.85 3.36 6.09
CA ALA A 79 9.45 3.83 7.35
C ALA A 79 8.40 4.18 8.41
N LEU A 80 7.27 4.78 8.02
CA LEU A 80 6.15 5.07 8.93
C LEU A 80 5.51 3.78 9.47
N ASN A 81 5.31 2.78 8.61
CA ASN A 81 4.82 1.47 9.03
C ASN A 81 5.82 0.76 9.94
N PHE A 82 7.12 0.83 9.63
CA PHE A 82 8.17 0.26 10.46
C PHE A 82 8.20 0.89 11.86
N ALA A 83 8.18 2.22 11.95
CA ALA A 83 8.14 2.95 13.22
C ALA A 83 6.93 2.53 14.06
N LYS A 84 5.76 2.42 13.43
CA LYS A 84 4.52 1.96 14.08
C LYS A 84 4.63 0.53 14.60
N LEU A 85 5.09 -0.41 13.76
CA LEU A 85 5.20 -1.83 14.12
C LEU A 85 6.22 -2.07 15.23
N THR A 86 7.32 -1.31 15.24
CA THR A 86 8.37 -1.40 16.25
C THR A 86 8.17 -0.49 17.47
N LYS A 87 7.10 0.32 17.46
CA LYS A 87 6.80 1.34 18.48
C LYS A 87 7.96 2.33 18.69
N ASP A 88 8.69 2.65 17.62
CA ASP A 88 9.80 3.60 17.64
C ASP A 88 9.27 5.03 17.53
N GLU A 89 8.92 5.61 18.67
CA GLU A 89 8.37 6.96 18.77
C GLU A 89 9.35 8.05 18.30
N VAL A 90 10.66 7.84 18.48
CA VAL A 90 11.69 8.78 18.02
C VAL A 90 11.72 8.81 16.49
N LEU A 91 11.75 7.64 15.86
CA LEU A 91 11.71 7.53 14.41
C LEU A 91 10.40 8.10 13.84
N LYS A 92 9.26 7.84 14.47
CA LYS A 92 7.97 8.42 14.07
C LYS A 92 8.03 9.95 14.07
N GLN A 93 8.54 10.57 15.13
CA GLN A 93 8.64 12.03 15.21
C GLN A 93 9.60 12.61 14.18
N GLN A 94 10.71 11.93 13.91
CA GLN A 94 11.63 12.33 12.83
C GLN A 94 10.97 12.29 11.45
N LEU A 95 10.14 11.27 11.18
CA LEU A 95 9.39 11.16 9.92
C LEU A 95 8.31 12.23 9.80
N ILE A 96 7.64 12.60 10.90
CA ILE A 96 6.69 13.74 10.95
C ILE A 96 7.43 15.05 10.67
N GLN A 97 8.54 15.31 11.36
CA GLN A 97 9.35 16.52 11.17
C GLN A 97 9.88 16.66 9.75
N ARG A 98 10.20 15.54 9.10
CA ARG A 98 10.57 15.53 7.68
C ARG A 98 9.39 15.94 6.78
N PHE A 99 8.15 15.73 7.19
CA PHE A 99 6.96 16.08 6.40
C PHE A 99 6.60 17.56 6.52
N GLU A 100 6.76 18.15 7.70
CA GLU A 100 6.34 19.51 8.01
C GLU A 100 6.74 20.58 6.96
N PRO A 101 7.98 20.61 6.43
CA PRO A 101 8.34 21.59 5.42
C PRO A 101 7.48 21.54 4.15
N LEU A 102 6.93 20.38 3.79
CA LEU A 102 6.09 20.19 2.61
C LEU A 102 4.74 20.92 2.72
N LEU A 103 4.32 21.28 3.94
CA LEU A 103 3.11 22.06 4.19
C LEU A 103 3.37 23.58 4.21
N GLY A 104 4.61 24.01 3.90
CA GLY A 104 4.98 25.42 3.89
C GLY A 104 6.24 25.65 3.06
N SER A 105 7.39 25.84 3.74
CA SER A 105 8.65 26.30 3.11
C SER A 105 9.19 25.46 1.93
N ARG A 106 8.72 24.23 1.74
CA ARG A 106 9.11 23.30 0.68
C ARG A 106 7.91 22.67 -0.03
N ASP A 107 6.79 23.38 -0.09
CA ASP A 107 5.58 22.96 -0.80
C ASP A 107 5.82 22.59 -2.28
N THR A 108 6.82 23.20 -2.92
CA THR A 108 7.22 22.89 -4.30
C THR A 108 7.64 21.45 -4.51
N LEU A 109 8.00 20.72 -3.45
CA LEU A 109 8.35 19.30 -3.51
C LEU A 109 7.10 18.40 -3.56
N LEU A 110 5.90 18.91 -3.27
CA LEU A 110 4.68 18.12 -3.36
C LEU A 110 4.43 17.71 -4.82
N PRO A 111 4.34 16.40 -5.11
CA PRO A 111 4.07 15.93 -6.47
C PRO A 111 2.68 16.35 -6.92
N LYS A 112 2.54 16.82 -8.16
CA LYS A 112 1.21 17.07 -8.73
C LYS A 112 0.57 15.72 -9.06
N PRO A 113 -0.66 15.39 -8.61
CA PRO A 113 -1.28 14.08 -8.83
C PRO A 113 -1.83 13.94 -10.25
N ASP A 114 -0.98 14.18 -11.26
CA ASP A 114 -1.30 14.10 -12.69
C ASP A 114 -0.72 12.84 -13.36
N HIS A 115 -0.09 11.97 -12.57
CA HIS A 115 0.50 10.70 -12.98
C HIS A 115 0.56 9.74 -11.79
N VAL A 116 0.42 8.45 -12.04
CA VAL A 116 0.40 7.40 -11.00
C VAL A 116 1.61 7.43 -10.06
N ASP A 117 2.84 7.58 -10.60
CA ASP A 117 4.09 7.78 -9.83
C ASP A 117 4.06 8.97 -8.85
N TYR A 118 3.21 9.96 -9.10
CA TYR A 118 3.06 11.14 -8.26
C TYR A 118 1.88 10.98 -7.32
N THR A 119 0.82 10.34 -7.77
CA THR A 119 -0.41 10.16 -7.01
C THR A 119 -0.22 9.26 -5.79
N VAL A 120 0.66 8.25 -5.89
CA VAL A 120 1.01 7.36 -4.76
C VAL A 120 1.51 8.12 -3.52
N PHE A 121 2.03 9.35 -3.68
CA PHE A 121 2.43 10.21 -2.57
C PHE A 121 1.37 10.35 -1.50
N GLY A 122 0.08 10.35 -1.88
CA GLY A 122 -1.06 10.42 -0.94
C GLY A 122 -1.03 9.36 0.17
N SER A 123 -0.39 8.20 -0.07
CA SER A 123 -0.22 7.15 0.95
C SER A 123 0.53 7.62 2.21
N VAL A 124 1.46 8.57 2.08
CA VAL A 124 2.27 9.11 3.19
C VAL A 124 1.43 9.98 4.12
N PRO A 125 0.78 11.07 3.68
CA PRO A 125 -0.07 11.86 4.56
C PRO A 125 -1.29 11.07 5.09
N LEU A 126 -1.83 10.10 4.35
CA LEU A 126 -2.88 9.21 4.90
C LEU A 126 -2.37 8.34 6.06
N GLU A 127 -1.14 7.81 5.96
CA GLU A 127 -0.52 7.08 7.09
C GLU A 127 -0.23 8.02 8.26
N LEU A 128 0.28 9.23 8.01
CA LEU A 128 0.49 10.24 9.05
C LEU A 128 -0.82 10.59 9.76
N TYR A 129 -1.91 10.81 9.03
CA TYR A 129 -3.23 11.04 9.62
C TYR A 129 -3.65 9.86 10.50
N MET A 130 -3.49 8.62 10.04
CA MET A 130 -3.86 7.46 10.86
C MET A 130 -3.08 7.38 12.17
N GLN A 131 -1.83 7.84 12.18
CA GLN A 131 -0.95 7.82 13.37
C GLN A 131 -1.09 9.05 14.28
N THR A 132 -1.48 10.21 13.75
CA THR A 132 -1.51 11.50 14.48
C THR A 132 -2.92 12.06 14.69
N LYS A 133 -3.87 11.67 13.84
CA LYS A 133 -5.23 12.23 13.72
C LYS A 133 -5.29 13.71 13.33
N GLU A 134 -4.22 14.26 12.78
CA GLU A 134 -4.22 15.64 12.30
C GLU A 134 -4.90 15.80 10.94
N GLN A 135 -5.95 16.60 10.90
CA GLN A 135 -6.83 16.76 9.73
C GLN A 135 -6.10 17.20 8.45
N ARG A 136 -5.07 18.05 8.57
CA ARG A 136 -4.27 18.54 7.44
C ARG A 136 -3.64 17.41 6.62
N TYR A 137 -3.27 16.31 7.27
CA TYR A 137 -2.74 15.14 6.57
C TYR A 137 -3.84 14.35 5.87
N LEU A 138 -5.04 14.27 6.48
CA LEU A 138 -6.19 13.65 5.81
C LEU A 138 -6.56 14.42 4.55
N ASP A 139 -6.72 15.73 4.65
CA ASP A 139 -7.15 16.58 3.53
C ASP A 139 -6.15 16.49 2.36
N LEU A 140 -4.86 16.57 2.66
CA LEU A 140 -3.82 16.42 1.65
C LEU A 140 -3.84 15.02 1.04
N GLY A 141 -3.89 13.96 1.85
CA GLY A 141 -3.90 12.59 1.37
C GLY A 141 -5.12 12.23 0.51
N LYS A 142 -6.32 12.62 0.96
CA LYS A 142 -7.57 12.45 0.23
C LYS A 142 -7.54 13.16 -1.12
N ARG A 143 -6.98 14.38 -1.18
CA ARG A 143 -6.83 15.11 -2.46
C ARG A 143 -6.11 14.28 -3.53
N TYR A 144 -5.07 13.51 -3.16
CA TYR A 144 -4.38 12.64 -4.12
C TYR A 144 -5.26 11.47 -4.56
N ALA A 145 -5.93 10.80 -3.61
CA ALA A 145 -6.83 9.70 -3.90
C ALA A 145 -7.99 10.12 -4.81
N ASP A 146 -8.63 11.26 -4.50
CA ASP A 146 -9.77 11.82 -5.24
C ASP A 146 -9.35 12.24 -6.65
N LYS A 147 -8.16 12.85 -6.81
CA LYS A 147 -7.64 13.25 -8.13
C LYS A 147 -7.32 12.07 -9.04
N GLN A 148 -6.99 10.90 -8.47
CA GLN A 148 -6.80 9.68 -9.26
C GLN A 148 -8.10 9.23 -9.94
N TRP A 149 -9.25 9.42 -9.29
CA TRP A 149 -10.56 8.95 -9.75
C TRP A 149 -11.47 10.04 -10.32
N GLY A 150 -11.02 11.30 -10.28
CA GLY A 150 -11.66 12.41 -10.96
C GLY A 150 -11.53 12.36 -12.49
N PRO A 151 -12.11 13.34 -13.18
CA PRO A 151 -11.92 13.50 -14.63
C PRO A 151 -10.44 13.79 -14.96
N PRO A 152 -9.95 13.36 -16.14
CA PRO A 152 -8.61 13.71 -16.61
C PRO A 152 -8.41 15.23 -16.61
N GLU A 153 -7.30 15.70 -16.04
CA GLU A 153 -6.99 17.13 -15.96
C GLU A 153 -5.49 17.43 -16.09
N GLY A 154 -5.18 18.69 -16.41
CA GLY A 154 -3.80 19.17 -16.48
C GLY A 154 -3.04 18.74 -17.74
N PRO A 155 -1.74 19.09 -17.83
CA PRO A 155 -0.96 18.96 -19.04
C PRO A 155 -0.63 17.50 -19.43
N ARG A 156 -0.84 16.54 -18.53
CA ARG A 156 -0.64 15.11 -18.80
C ARG A 156 -1.90 14.40 -19.30
N ALA A 157 -3.06 15.01 -19.16
CA ALA A 157 -4.31 14.46 -19.68
C ALA A 157 -4.24 14.39 -21.21
N ASN A 158 -4.47 13.20 -21.76
CA ASN A 158 -4.42 12.94 -23.20
C ASN A 158 -5.59 12.02 -23.62
N ALA A 159 -5.64 11.67 -24.91
CA ALA A 159 -6.71 10.83 -25.44
C ALA A 159 -6.83 9.46 -24.73
N LEU A 160 -5.70 8.88 -24.31
CA LEU A 160 -5.68 7.62 -23.58
C LEU A 160 -6.22 7.79 -22.14
N SER A 161 -5.93 8.91 -21.50
CA SER A 161 -6.52 9.26 -20.20
C SER A 161 -8.05 9.28 -20.25
N TRP A 162 -8.62 9.92 -21.27
CA TRP A 162 -10.07 9.94 -21.49
C TRP A 162 -10.62 8.57 -21.85
N TYR A 163 -9.90 7.79 -22.66
CA TYR A 163 -10.30 6.43 -23.00
C TYR A 163 -10.43 5.54 -21.75
N TYR A 164 -9.46 5.56 -20.83
CA TYR A 164 -9.54 4.78 -19.59
C TYR A 164 -10.60 5.31 -18.61
N HIS A 165 -10.69 6.64 -18.46
CA HIS A 165 -11.72 7.26 -17.65
C HIS A 165 -13.13 6.84 -18.08
N ASN A 166 -13.41 6.86 -19.40
CA ASN A 166 -14.71 6.46 -19.95
C ASN A 166 -14.98 4.95 -19.82
N LYS A 167 -13.96 4.14 -19.50
CA LYS A 167 -14.09 2.71 -19.18
C LYS A 167 -14.25 2.44 -17.69
N GLY A 168 -14.38 3.47 -16.86
CA GLY A 168 -14.49 3.33 -15.41
C GLY A 168 -13.16 2.97 -14.73
N MET A 169 -12.02 3.17 -15.41
CA MET A 169 -10.68 3.05 -14.82
C MET A 169 -10.17 4.45 -14.43
N THR A 170 -9.15 4.52 -13.57
CA THR A 170 -8.45 5.78 -13.37
C THR A 170 -7.87 6.29 -14.70
N TRP A 171 -7.96 7.59 -14.92
CA TRP A 171 -7.37 8.24 -16.08
C TRP A 171 -5.84 8.17 -16.13
N GLN A 172 -5.23 7.71 -15.04
CA GLN A 172 -3.79 7.52 -14.89
C GLN A 172 -3.32 6.11 -15.26
N THR A 173 -4.24 5.22 -15.69
CA THR A 173 -3.91 3.84 -16.10
C THR A 173 -2.93 3.83 -17.27
N ARG A 174 -1.85 3.03 -17.15
CA ARG A 174 -0.88 2.74 -18.22
C ARG A 174 -0.78 1.24 -18.54
N MET A 175 -1.44 0.40 -17.74
CA MET A 175 -1.36 -1.07 -17.80
C MET A 175 0.06 -1.59 -17.53
N TRP A 176 0.83 -0.88 -16.70
CA TRP A 176 2.15 -1.33 -16.25
C TRP A 176 2.03 -2.04 -14.91
N ILE A 177 2.90 -3.02 -14.65
CA ILE A 177 2.81 -3.82 -13.42
C ILE A 177 2.96 -2.97 -12.16
N ASP A 178 3.77 -1.90 -12.21
CA ASP A 178 3.94 -0.96 -11.10
C ASP A 178 2.67 -0.12 -10.82
N ASP A 179 1.80 0.10 -11.81
CA ASP A 179 0.52 0.81 -11.61
C ASP A 179 -0.34 0.10 -10.57
N MET A 180 -0.32 -1.25 -10.57
CA MET A 180 -1.08 -2.07 -9.62
C MET A 180 -0.72 -1.73 -8.18
N PHE A 181 0.55 -1.44 -7.90
CA PHE A 181 0.95 -1.03 -6.56
C PHE A 181 0.56 0.43 -6.29
N MET A 182 0.92 1.34 -7.20
CA MET A 182 0.79 2.78 -6.96
C MET A 182 -0.67 3.24 -6.83
N ILE A 183 -1.56 2.72 -7.68
CA ILE A 183 -3.00 3.01 -7.63
C ILE A 183 -3.60 2.40 -6.37
N THR A 184 -3.40 1.10 -6.16
CA THR A 184 -3.96 0.37 -5.01
C THR A 184 -3.49 0.95 -3.68
N ALA A 185 -2.23 1.37 -3.57
CA ALA A 185 -1.66 1.85 -2.31
C ALA A 185 -2.35 3.12 -1.81
N VAL A 186 -2.52 4.14 -2.65
CA VAL A 186 -3.17 5.40 -2.23
C VAL A 186 -4.66 5.19 -1.95
N GLN A 187 -5.34 4.39 -2.79
CA GLN A 187 -6.77 4.09 -2.61
C GLN A 187 -7.03 3.27 -1.34
N SER A 188 -6.26 2.21 -1.11
CA SER A 188 -6.37 1.40 0.11
C SER A 188 -6.09 2.22 1.36
N GLN A 189 -5.12 3.13 1.31
CA GLN A 189 -4.84 4.04 2.43
C GLN A 189 -5.99 5.03 2.66
N ALA A 190 -6.64 5.51 1.59
CA ALA A 190 -7.76 6.44 1.70
C ALA A 190 -8.96 5.75 2.35
N TYR A 191 -9.27 4.51 1.95
CA TYR A 191 -10.26 3.68 2.62
C TYR A 191 -9.93 3.49 4.10
N ARG A 192 -8.70 3.07 4.44
CA ARG A 192 -8.28 2.87 5.84
C ARG A 192 -8.40 4.14 6.69
N ALA A 193 -8.15 5.31 6.11
CA ALA A 193 -8.21 6.59 6.80
C ALA A 193 -9.65 7.10 6.99
N THR A 194 -10.55 6.82 6.04
CA THR A 194 -11.88 7.46 5.98
C THR A 194 -13.03 6.51 6.28
N GLY A 195 -12.86 5.21 6.02
CA GLY A 195 -13.94 4.22 6.00
C GLY A 195 -14.82 4.27 4.74
N ASP A 196 -14.51 5.12 3.75
CA ASP A 196 -15.31 5.27 2.53
C ASP A 196 -15.03 4.15 1.53
N GLU A 197 -16.01 3.28 1.32
CA GLU A 197 -15.92 2.10 0.46
C GLU A 197 -15.63 2.45 -1.01
N THR A 198 -15.91 3.68 -1.45
CA THR A 198 -15.59 4.10 -2.83
C THR A 198 -14.10 3.94 -3.13
N TYR A 199 -13.23 4.17 -2.15
CA TYR A 199 -11.79 4.01 -2.30
C TYR A 199 -11.36 2.54 -2.42
N ILE A 200 -11.97 1.61 -1.67
CA ILE A 200 -11.58 0.19 -1.80
C ILE A 200 -12.11 -0.43 -3.09
N LEU A 201 -13.30 0.00 -3.54
CA LEU A 201 -13.83 -0.38 -4.85
C LEU A 201 -12.93 0.15 -5.97
N SER A 202 -12.49 1.40 -5.84
CA SER A 202 -11.49 2.02 -6.73
C SER A 202 -10.17 1.24 -6.77
N ALA A 203 -9.69 0.75 -5.63
CA ALA A 203 -8.46 -0.05 -5.56
C ALA A 203 -8.56 -1.43 -6.26
N ALA A 204 -9.77 -1.91 -6.55
CA ALA A 204 -10.04 -3.24 -7.08
C ALA A 204 -10.28 -3.28 -8.60
N VAL A 205 -10.17 -2.13 -9.29
CA VAL A 205 -10.35 -1.95 -10.74
C VAL A 205 -9.01 -2.02 -11.48
#